data_AF-A0A0B3AE52-F1
#
_entry.id   AF-A0A0B3AE52-F1
#
_cell.length_a   1.000
_cell.length_b   1.000
_cell.length_c   1.000
_cell.angle_alpha   90.00
_cell.angle_beta   90.00
_cell.angle_gamma   90.00
#
_symmetry.space_group_name_H-M   'P 1'
#
loop_
_entity.id
_entity.type
_entity.pdbx_description
1 polymer ?
#
loop_
_entity_poly.entity_id
_entity_poly.type
_entity_poly.pdbx_seq_one_letter_code
_entity_poly.pdbx_strand_id
1 'polypeptide(L)' 'MTEEKTKVVRKTTSIKINPDLWKEVKKYCIDKDMDISDMLENLLRKELKTAKGKQPSSA' A
#
# COMPACT_ATOMS: atom_id res chain seq x y z
N MET A 1 3.78 24.78 -16.93
CA MET A 1 4.28 23.40 -16.79
C MET A 1 3.30 22.65 -15.91
N THR A 2 2.32 21.97 -16.50
CA THR A 2 1.35 21.18 -15.74
C THR A 2 1.84 19.74 -15.73
N GLU A 3 2.26 19.27 -14.56
CA GLU A 3 2.70 17.91 -14.30
C GLU A 3 1.61 16.90 -14.66
N GLU A 4 1.80 16.25 -15.80
CA GLU A 4 1.03 15.08 -16.20
C GLU A 4 1.47 13.90 -15.32
N LYS A 5 0.90 13.78 -14.11
CA LYS A 5 1.03 12.56 -13.31
C LYS A 5 0.35 11.43 -14.06
N THR A 6 1.15 10.55 -14.65
CA THR A 6 0.75 9.30 -15.27
C THR A 6 -0.25 8.56 -14.37
N LYS A 7 -1.52 8.57 -14.78
CA LYS A 7 -2.61 7.92 -14.06
C LYS A 7 -2.44 6.41 -14.21
N VAL A 8 -1.72 5.79 -13.28
CA VAL A 8 -1.56 4.33 -13.25
C VAL A 8 -2.96 3.72 -13.14
N VAL A 9 -3.35 2.94 -14.15
CA VAL A 9 -4.64 2.25 -14.16
C VAL A 9 -4.61 1.19 -13.06
N ARG A 10 -5.27 1.47 -11.94
CA ARG A 10 -5.45 0.50 -10.85
C ARG A 10 -6.31 -0.65 -11.37
N LYS A 11 -5.79 -1.88 -11.25
CA LYS A 11 -6.55 -3.11 -11.53
C LYS A 11 -7.00 -3.72 -10.22
N THR A 12 -8.25 -4.18 -10.17
CA THR A 12 -8.75 -4.97 -9.05
C THR A 12 -7.92 -6.24 -8.93
N THR A 13 -7.38 -6.47 -7.75
CA THR A 13 -6.62 -7.68 -7.42
C THR A 13 -7.31 -8.40 -6.27
N SER A 14 -7.44 -9.72 -6.40
CA SER A 14 -8.03 -10.56 -5.37
C SER A 14 -6.93 -11.08 -4.44
N ILE A 15 -7.04 -10.79 -3.15
CA ILE A 15 -6.11 -11.23 -2.11
C ILE A 15 -6.88 -11.89 -0.96
N LYS A 16 -6.26 -12.88 -0.31
CA LYS A 16 -6.81 -13.51 0.90
C LYS A 16 -6.28 -12.77 2.13
N ILE A 17 -7.17 -12.30 2.99
CA ILE A 17 -6.85 -11.63 4.25
C ILE A 17 -7.70 -12.25 5.35
N ASN A 18 -7.16 -12.34 6.57
CA ASN A 18 -7.94 -12.72 7.73
C ASN A 18 -9.16 -11.78 7.87
N PRO A 19 -10.39 -12.31 7.98
CA PRO A 19 -11.60 -11.50 8.03
C PRO A 19 -11.66 -10.54 9.22
N ASP A 20 -11.09 -10.90 10.37
CA ASP A 20 -11.10 -10.04 11.56
C ASP A 20 -10.13 -8.87 11.40
N LEU A 21 -8.93 -9.14 10.87
CA LEU A 21 -7.98 -8.09 10.49
C LEU A 21 -8.59 -7.13 9.45
N TRP A 22 -9.31 -7.66 8.46
CA TRP A 22 -9.93 -6.83 7.42
C TRP A 22 -11.01 -5.89 7.97
N LYS A 23 -11.76 -6.30 9.00
CA LYS A 23 -12.72 -5.44 9.69
C LYS A 23 -12.00 -4.29 10.41
N GLU A 24 -10.92 -4.58 11.13
CA GLU A 24 -10.14 -3.57 11.84
C GLU A 24 -9.51 -2.57 10.87
N VAL A 25 -8.94 -3.06 9.77
CA VAL A 25 -8.37 -2.22 8.71
C VAL A 25 -9.43 -1.29 8.13
N LYS A 26 -10.63 -1.81 7.81
CA LYS A 26 -11.73 -0.98 7.30
C LYS A 26 -12.14 0.09 8.30
N LYS A 27 -12.29 -0.26 9.58
CA LYS A 27 -12.63 0.69 10.64
C LYS A 27 -11.57 1.79 10.74
N TYR A 28 -10.30 1.42 10.71
CA TYR A 28 -9.18 2.36 10.73
C TYR A 28 -9.17 3.29 9.51
N CYS A 29 -9.45 2.79 8.31
CA CYS A 29 -9.55 3.61 7.11
C CYS A 29 -10.72 4.62 7.20
N ILE A 30 -11.87 4.19 7.76
CA ILE A 30 -13.02 5.08 7.97
C ILE A 30 -12.70 6.16 9.00
N ASP A 31 -12.08 5.77 10.12
CA ASP A 31 -11.70 6.70 11.21
C ASP A 31 -10.75 7.80 10.74
N LYS A 32 -9.88 7.48 9.77
CA LYS A 32 -8.85 8.39 9.24
C LYS A 32 -9.19 9.03 7.90
N ASP A 33 -10.39 8.81 7.37
CA ASP A 33 -10.81 9.25 6.03
C ASP A 33 -9.78 8.89 4.94
N MET A 34 -9.32 7.64 4.94
CA MET A 34 -8.28 7.16 4.02
C MET A 34 -8.80 6.08 3.05
N ASP A 35 -8.32 6.12 1.81
CA ASP A 35 -8.57 5.04 0.86
C ASP A 35 -7.75 3.79 1.22
N ILE A 36 -8.44 2.66 1.28
CA ILE A 36 -7.84 1.36 1.66
C ILE A 36 -6.82 0.88 0.62
N SER A 37 -7.00 1.22 -0.66
CA SER A 37 -6.08 0.85 -1.74
C SER A 37 -4.81 1.67 -1.65
N ASP A 38 -4.91 2.98 -1.37
CA ASP A 38 -3.75 3.84 -1.13
C ASP A 38 -2.96 3.39 0.10
N MET A 39 -3.64 3.04 1.19
CA MET A 39 -3.00 2.50 2.39
C MET A 39 -2.24 1.20 2.08
N LEU A 40 -2.90 0.25 1.41
CA LEU A 40 -2.32 -1.04 1.07
C LEU A 40 -1.13 -0.87 0.11
N GLU A 41 -1.26 -0.02 -0.91
CA GLU A 41 -0.18 0.24 -1.86
C GLU A 41 1.04 0.87 -1.17
N ASN A 42 0.82 1.80 -0.23
CA ASN A 42 1.89 2.40 0.55
C ASN A 42 2.61 1.36 1.43
N LEU A 43 1.87 0.46 2.08
CA LEU A 43 2.45 -0.64 2.86
C LEU A 43 3.28 -1.57 1.96
N LEU A 44 2.73 -1.99 0.81
CA LEU A 44 3.44 -2.85 -0.14
C LEU A 44 4.72 -2.17 -0.67
N ARG A 45 4.68 -0.87 -0.98
CA ARG A 45 5.85 -0.10 -1.41
C ARG A 45 6.92 -0.03 -0.33
N LYS A 46 6.54 0.16 0.95
CA LYS A 46 7.46 0.17 2.08
C LYS A 46 8.11 -1.20 2.27
N GLU A 47 7.32 -2.26 2.28
CA GLU A 47 7.82 -3.63 2.40
C GLU A 47 8.77 -3.99 1.26
N LEU A 48 8.44 -3.63 0.01
CA LEU A 48 9.35 -3.85 -1.13
C LEU A 48 10.65 -3.06 -1.04
N LYS A 49 10.63 -1.85 -0.46
CA LYS A 49 11.85 -1.07 -0.19
C LYS A 49 12.70 -1.76 0.87
N THR A 50 12.10 -2.24 1.95
CA THR A 50 12.79 -3.00 3.00
C THR A 50 13.36 -4.32 2.45
N ALA A 51 12.58 -5.04 1.64
CA ALA A 51 12.99 -6.30 1.02
C ALA A 51 14.14 -6.10 0.00
N LYS A 52 14.11 -5.03 -0.79
CA LYS A 52 15.22 -4.64 -1.68
C LYS A 52 16.38 -3.98 -0.94
N GLY A 53 16.19 -3.61 0.32
CA GLY A 53 17.15 -2.98 1.22
C GLY A 53 18.10 -3.94 1.94
N LYS A 54 18.04 -5.26 1.67
CA LYS A 54 19.16 -6.17 1.93
C LYS A 54 20.09 -6.25 0.71
N GLN A 55 20.47 -5.09 0.15
CA GLN A 55 21.82 -4.96 -0.40
C GLN A 55 22.72 -4.67 0.80
N PRO A 56 23.74 -5.48 1.09
CA PRO A 56 24.77 -5.10 2.05
C PRO A 56 25.49 -3.88 1.49
N SER A 57 25.13 -2.68 1.94
CA SER A 57 26.06 -1.56 1.87
C SER A 57 27.06 -1.79 2.99
N SER A 58 28.19 -2.38 2.61
CA SER A 58 29.43 -2.31 3.39
C SER A 58 29.63 -0.89 3.92
N ALA A 59 29.80 -0.79 5.22
CA ALA A 59 30.63 0.21 5.87
C ALA A 59 31.21 -0.42 7.13
#